data_AF-A0AA38UPS1-F1
#
_entry.id   AF-A0AA38UPS1-F1
#
_cell.length_a   1.000
_cell.length_b   1.000
_cell.length_c   1.000
_cell.angle_alpha   90.00
_cell.angle_beta   90.00
_cell.angle_gamma   90.00
#
_symmetry.space_group_name_H-M   'P 1'
#
loop_
_entity.id
_entity.type
_entity.pdbx_description
1 polymer ?
#
loop_
_entity_poly.entity_id
_entity_poly.type
_entity_poly.pdbx_seq_one_letter_code
_entity_poly.pdbx_strand_id
1 'polypeptide(L)'
;MDVLQRTIISSITIVKDAILSGAWIYPIHGVVYFISHPSLYRSVQPVLTKCLLISAGITAGMFVFTYLPQVAFCAIFSGPLAFAAAGIMVLGESYALVVMVTKMFILEDAQDKIFDAVLLQQGHEALVSSARRIKSGRSGIKTIGRSVTKPLNRFTKDGLIRYLISLPLNSIPIVGTIVFLFYNGLKAGPRYHSRYFQLKGLDAQERETAVQGKRGAYTAFGAIALALDLVPIAGLVFSFTSTIGAALWASDLEKKNRGEVSNGPEADPGKLDTRSEVPVDIETMW
;
A
#
# COMPACT_ATOMS: atom_id res chain seq x y z
N MET A 1 -32.22 -8.45 -8.20
CA MET A 1 -31.41 -9.61 -7.77
C MET A 1 -30.05 -9.66 -8.46
N ASP A 2 -29.89 -9.07 -9.66
CA ASP A 2 -28.65 -9.12 -10.47
C ASP A 2 -27.43 -8.42 -9.86
N VAL A 3 -27.63 -7.28 -9.19
CA VAL A 3 -26.52 -6.52 -8.56
C VAL A 3 -25.88 -7.31 -7.41
N LEU A 4 -26.72 -8.02 -6.64
CA LEU A 4 -26.29 -8.85 -5.51
C LEU A 4 -25.51 -10.07 -6.01
N GLN A 5 -26.01 -10.76 -7.04
CA GLN A 5 -25.30 -11.89 -7.65
C GLN A 5 -23.96 -11.46 -8.26
N ARG A 6 -23.91 -10.33 -8.99
CA ARG A 6 -22.65 -9.80 -9.55
C ARG A 6 -21.63 -9.44 -8.46
N THR A 7 -22.08 -8.88 -7.33
CA THR A 7 -21.21 -8.53 -6.20
C THR A 7 -20.66 -9.77 -5.50
N ILE A 8 -21.48 -10.81 -5.33
CA ILE A 8 -21.07 -12.07 -4.72
C ILE A 8 -20.06 -12.81 -5.61
N ILE A 9 -20.36 -12.95 -6.91
CA ILE A 9 -19.50 -13.64 -7.86
C ILE A 9 -18.15 -12.92 -7.98
N SER A 10 -18.14 -11.59 -8.12
CA SER A 10 -16.89 -10.81 -8.19
C SER A 10 -16.06 -10.93 -6.90
N SER A 11 -16.70 -10.98 -5.73
CA SER A 11 -15.99 -11.17 -4.45
C SER A 11 -15.35 -12.56 -4.36
N ILE A 12 -16.03 -13.61 -4.82
CA ILE A 12 -15.51 -14.98 -4.83
C ILE A 12 -14.31 -15.10 -5.77
N THR A 13 -14.37 -14.51 -6.96
CA THR A 13 -13.24 -14.49 -7.90
C THR A 13 -12.02 -13.79 -7.30
N ILE A 14 -12.22 -12.63 -6.66
CA ILE A 14 -11.14 -11.91 -5.98
C ILE A 14 -10.50 -12.76 -4.87
N VAL A 15 -11.29 -13.52 -4.09
CA VAL A 15 -10.76 -14.40 -3.04
C VAL A 15 -9.96 -15.56 -3.64
N LYS A 16 -10.45 -16.20 -4.71
CA LYS A 16 -9.71 -17.27 -5.39
C LYS A 16 -8.39 -16.75 -5.95
N ASP A 17 -8.43 -15.63 -6.67
CA ASP A 17 -7.25 -14.98 -7.22
C ASP A 17 -6.29 -14.50 -6.13
N ALA A 18 -6.80 -14.03 -4.99
CA ALA A 18 -5.99 -13.63 -3.84
C ALA A 18 -5.13 -14.78 -3.32
N ILE A 19 -5.73 -15.97 -3.16
CA ILE A 19 -5.02 -17.17 -2.69
C ILE A 19 -4.04 -17.66 -3.76
N LEU A 20 -4.50 -17.77 -5.01
CA LEU A 20 -3.72 -18.33 -6.12
C LEU A 20 -2.58 -17.42 -6.60
N SER A 21 -2.69 -16.11 -6.41
CA SER A 21 -1.67 -15.15 -6.86
C SER A 21 -0.31 -15.30 -6.16
N GLY A 22 -0.27 -15.96 -5.00
CA GLY A 22 0.92 -16.01 -4.13
C GLY A 22 1.32 -14.65 -3.54
N ALA A 23 0.62 -13.55 -3.84
CA ALA A 23 1.01 -12.21 -3.42
C ALA A 23 0.94 -12.01 -1.89
N TRP A 24 0.13 -12.81 -1.20
CA TRP A 24 -0.04 -12.79 0.25
C TRP A 24 1.25 -13.16 1.03
N ILE A 25 2.21 -13.85 0.41
CA ILE A 25 3.45 -14.27 1.07
C ILE A 25 4.50 -13.14 1.13
N TYR A 26 4.41 -12.17 0.21
CA TYR A 26 5.45 -11.14 0.06
C TYR A 26 5.62 -10.24 1.29
N PRO A 27 4.57 -9.82 2.03
CA PRO A 27 4.76 -9.09 3.29
C PRO A 27 5.61 -9.87 4.30
N ILE A 28 5.42 -11.20 4.36
CA ILE A 28 6.21 -12.09 5.23
C ILE A 28 7.64 -12.23 4.70
N HIS A 29 7.83 -12.41 3.38
CA HIS A 29 9.15 -12.38 2.77
C HIS A 29 9.89 -11.07 3.03
N GLY A 30 9.18 -9.94 3.07
CA GLY A 30 9.75 -8.65 3.42
C GLY A 30 10.35 -8.60 4.82
N VAL A 31 9.70 -9.26 5.80
CA VAL A 31 10.24 -9.41 7.17
C VAL A 31 11.52 -10.23 7.13
N VAL A 32 11.48 -11.40 6.50
CA VAL A 32 12.65 -12.29 6.39
C VAL A 32 13.80 -11.60 5.67
N TYR A 33 13.52 -10.91 4.56
CA TYR A 33 14.51 -10.19 3.78
C TYR A 33 15.16 -9.06 4.58
N PHE A 34 14.36 -8.32 5.36
CA PHE A 34 14.87 -7.27 6.24
C PHE A 34 15.81 -7.81 7.32
N ILE A 35 15.52 -8.98 7.89
CA ILE A 35 16.39 -9.64 8.87
C ILE A 35 17.67 -10.13 8.20
N SER A 36 17.58 -10.72 7.01
CA SER A 36 18.72 -11.30 6.29
C SER A 36 19.64 -10.28 5.63
N HIS A 37 19.23 -9.01 5.47
CA HIS A 37 20.02 -7.95 4.83
C HIS A 37 20.28 -6.77 5.75
N PRO A 38 21.32 -6.83 6.62
CA PRO A 38 21.68 -5.76 7.54
C PRO A 38 21.98 -4.40 6.87
N SER A 39 22.30 -4.40 5.57
CA SER A 39 22.50 -3.18 4.79
C SER A 39 21.27 -2.27 4.76
N LEU A 40 20.06 -2.84 4.87
CA LEU A 40 18.80 -2.08 4.91
C LEU A 40 18.61 -1.31 6.23
N TYR A 41 19.28 -1.71 7.31
CA TYR A 41 19.20 -0.99 8.59
C TYR A 41 19.75 0.42 8.49
N ARG A 42 20.76 0.64 7.64
CA ARG A 42 21.29 1.99 7.37
C ARG A 42 20.26 2.89 6.70
N SER A 43 19.35 2.32 5.90
CA SER A 43 18.27 3.07 5.26
C SER A 43 17.13 3.40 6.23
N VAL A 44 16.83 2.53 7.19
CA VAL A 44 15.75 2.71 8.17
C VAL A 44 16.20 3.54 9.38
N GLN A 45 17.45 3.41 9.83
CA GLN A 45 17.97 4.07 11.03
C GLN A 45 17.76 5.59 11.06
N PRO A 46 18.06 6.38 10.01
CA PRO A 46 17.82 7.83 10.05
C PRO A 46 16.34 8.18 10.13
N VAL A 47 15.46 7.32 9.60
CA VAL A 47 14.00 7.49 9.70
C VAL A 47 13.56 7.21 11.13
N LEU A 48 14.03 6.11 11.72
CA LEU A 48 13.69 5.73 13.09
C LEU A 48 14.17 6.78 14.11
N THR A 49 15.38 7.31 13.94
CA THR A 49 15.90 8.39 14.80
C THR A 49 15.05 9.65 14.68
N LYS A 50 14.63 10.05 13.46
CA LYS A 50 13.71 11.18 13.28
C LYS A 50 12.35 10.93 13.93
N CYS A 51 11.78 9.74 13.75
CA CYS A 51 10.53 9.36 14.41
C CYS A 51 10.65 9.44 15.93
N LEU A 52 11.76 8.96 16.51
CA LEU A 52 12.01 8.99 17.95
C LEU A 52 12.16 10.41 18.49
N LEU A 53 12.88 11.29 17.77
CA LEU A 53 13.03 12.68 18.18
C LEU A 53 11.70 13.43 18.12
N ILE A 54 10.93 13.24 17.05
CA ILE A 54 9.63 13.87 16.88
C ILE A 54 8.63 13.33 17.91
N SER A 55 8.64 12.01 18.19
CA SER A 55 7.77 11.45 19.20
C SER A 55 8.10 11.96 20.60
N ALA A 56 9.38 12.00 20.97
CA ALA A 56 9.82 12.58 22.23
C ALA A 56 9.40 14.06 22.35
N GLY A 57 9.57 14.86 21.29
CA GLY A 57 9.16 16.26 21.26
C GLY A 57 7.66 16.46 21.42
N ILE A 58 6.84 15.69 20.70
CA ILE A 58 5.37 15.74 20.79
C ILE A 58 4.91 15.33 22.19
N THR A 59 5.40 14.20 22.70
CA THR A 59 5.02 13.71 24.03
C THR A 59 5.44 14.69 25.12
N ALA A 60 6.67 15.21 25.09
CA ALA A 60 7.12 16.20 26.05
C ALA A 60 6.27 17.48 25.99
N GLY A 61 5.99 17.99 24.78
CA GLY A 61 5.12 19.14 24.59
C GLY A 61 3.71 18.93 25.16
N MET A 62 3.09 17.78 24.86
CA MET A 62 1.79 17.41 25.41
C MET A 62 1.81 17.37 26.94
N PHE A 63 2.82 16.74 27.56
CA PHE A 63 2.95 16.75 29.02
C PHE A 63 3.13 18.15 29.60
N VAL A 64 3.85 19.05 28.92
CA VAL A 64 4.04 20.43 29.40
C VAL A 64 2.74 21.23 29.32
N PHE A 65 1.99 21.12 28.22
CA PHE A 65 0.85 22.00 27.95
C PHE A 65 -0.51 21.43 28.38
N THR A 66 -0.71 20.10 28.34
CA THR A 66 -2.03 19.49 28.55
C THR A 66 -2.16 18.71 29.85
N TYR A 67 -1.05 18.25 30.44
CA TYR A 67 -1.10 17.41 31.64
C TYR A 67 -1.78 18.11 32.83
N LEU A 68 -1.33 19.31 33.22
CA LEU A 68 -1.91 20.02 34.36
C LEU A 68 -3.40 20.39 34.14
N PRO A 69 -3.80 20.94 32.98
CA PRO A 69 -5.23 21.12 32.68
C PRO A 69 -6.04 19.82 32.77
N GLN A 70 -5.52 18.70 32.27
CA GLN A 70 -6.20 17.40 32.33
C GLN A 70 -6.27 16.85 33.76
N VAL A 71 -5.22 17.01 34.57
CA VAL A 71 -5.27 16.66 35.99
C VAL A 71 -6.36 17.46 36.70
N ALA A 72 -6.45 18.77 36.44
CA ALA A 72 -7.49 19.61 37.03
C ALA A 72 -8.90 19.12 36.66
N PHE A 73 -9.11 18.73 35.39
CA PHE A 73 -10.37 18.14 34.94
C PHE A 73 -10.66 16.78 35.58
N CYS A 74 -9.68 15.86 35.59
CA CYS A 74 -9.84 14.54 36.17
C CYS A 74 -10.00 14.57 37.69
N ALA A 75 -9.43 15.57 38.38
CA ALA A 75 -9.54 15.74 39.83
C ALA A 75 -10.99 15.96 40.29
N ILE A 76 -11.84 16.51 39.40
CA ILE A 76 -13.28 16.69 39.66
C ILE A 76 -13.97 15.34 39.94
N PHE A 77 -13.53 14.27 39.28
CA PHE A 77 -14.19 12.95 39.35
C PHE A 77 -13.42 11.93 40.18
N SER A 78 -12.08 12.00 40.17
CA SER A 78 -11.23 10.89 40.64
C SER A 78 -10.28 11.27 41.78
N GLY A 79 -10.28 12.52 42.24
CA GLY A 79 -9.44 12.98 43.36
C GLY A 79 -7.95 12.68 43.11
N PRO A 80 -7.22 12.07 44.07
CA PRO A 80 -5.79 11.77 43.92
C PRO A 80 -5.42 10.84 42.75
N LEU A 81 -6.35 10.02 42.25
CA LEU A 81 -6.10 9.16 41.07
C LEU A 81 -6.04 9.96 39.76
N ALA A 82 -6.43 11.24 39.77
CA ALA A 82 -6.43 12.11 38.60
C ALA A 82 -5.04 12.27 37.95
N PHE A 83 -3.97 12.23 38.74
CA PHE A 83 -2.60 12.32 38.22
C PHE A 83 -2.25 11.16 37.28
N ALA A 84 -2.66 9.93 37.64
CA ALA A 84 -2.43 8.74 36.84
C ALA A 84 -3.38 8.69 35.63
N ALA A 85 -4.67 8.99 35.83
CA ALA A 85 -5.66 9.00 34.78
C ALA A 85 -5.33 10.03 33.68
N ALA A 86 -4.96 11.25 34.06
CA ALA A 86 -4.51 12.28 33.13
C ALA A 86 -3.24 11.84 32.39
N GLY A 87 -2.29 11.20 33.08
CA GLY A 87 -1.07 10.68 32.44
C GLY A 87 -1.36 9.69 31.31
N ILE A 88 -2.30 8.76 31.52
CA ILE A 88 -2.73 7.80 30.50
C ILE A 88 -3.44 8.52 29.33
N MET A 89 -4.27 9.52 29.61
CA MET A 89 -4.93 10.32 28.56
C MET A 89 -3.91 11.09 27.71
N VAL A 90 -2.99 11.83 28.33
CA VAL A 90 -1.91 12.54 27.63
C VAL A 90 -1.13 11.59 26.74
N LEU A 91 -0.78 10.39 27.23
CA LEU A 91 -0.06 9.38 26.45
C LEU A 91 -0.87 8.89 25.25
N GLY A 92 -2.17 8.66 25.41
CA GLY A 92 -3.07 8.24 24.33
C GLY A 92 -3.20 9.30 23.23
N GLU A 93 -3.40 10.57 23.62
CA GLU A 93 -3.47 11.70 22.69
C GLU A 93 -2.12 11.96 22.01
N SER A 94 -1.02 11.87 22.77
CA SER A 94 0.34 11.97 22.24
C SER A 94 0.58 10.88 21.19
N TYR A 95 0.22 9.63 21.48
CA TYR A 95 0.36 8.52 20.53
C TYR A 95 -0.41 8.79 19.23
N ALA A 96 -1.65 9.28 19.33
CA ALA A 96 -2.45 9.64 18.17
C ALA A 96 -1.77 10.74 17.31
N LEU A 97 -1.25 11.79 17.95
CA LEU A 97 -0.50 12.86 17.27
C LEU A 97 0.80 12.35 16.65
N VAL A 98 1.56 11.53 17.36
CA VAL A 98 2.81 10.94 16.86
C VAL A 98 2.55 10.09 15.61
N VAL A 99 1.52 9.24 15.64
CA VAL A 99 1.14 8.42 14.49
C VAL A 99 0.70 9.29 13.32
N MET A 100 -0.09 10.34 13.57
CA MET A 100 -0.55 11.27 12.55
C MET A 100 0.63 11.99 11.87
N VAL A 101 1.52 12.60 12.65
CA VAL A 101 2.68 13.34 12.15
C VAL A 101 3.65 12.40 11.40
N THR A 102 3.93 11.24 11.96
CA THR A 102 4.84 10.25 11.33
C THR A 102 4.31 9.79 9.98
N LYS A 103 3.01 9.45 9.90
CA LYS A 103 2.39 9.00 8.66
C LYS A 103 2.31 10.10 7.61
N MET A 104 2.05 11.35 8.01
CA MET A 104 1.92 12.48 7.08
C MET A 104 3.25 12.98 6.54
N PHE A 105 4.32 13.00 7.34
CA PHE A 105 5.55 13.71 6.97
C PHE A 105 6.77 12.81 6.78
N ILE A 106 6.80 11.61 7.36
CA ILE A 106 8.03 10.81 7.42
C ILE A 106 7.90 9.50 6.66
N LEU A 107 6.75 8.83 6.80
CA LEU A 107 6.61 7.45 6.39
C LEU A 107 6.66 7.27 4.86
N GLU A 108 5.98 8.13 4.10
CA GLU A 108 5.94 8.01 2.62
C GLU A 108 7.32 8.13 1.98
N ASP A 109 8.09 9.17 2.33
CA ASP A 109 9.45 9.38 1.80
C ASP A 109 10.41 8.26 2.23
N ALA A 110 10.26 7.75 3.44
CA ALA A 110 11.06 6.64 3.94
C ALA A 110 10.76 5.34 3.20
N GLN A 111 9.48 5.04 2.99
CA GLN A 111 9.02 3.88 2.25
C GLN A 111 9.50 3.93 0.79
N ASP A 112 9.41 5.08 0.12
CA ASP A 112 9.94 5.29 -1.23
C ASP A 112 11.44 4.96 -1.31
N LYS A 113 12.24 5.45 -0.35
CA LYS A 113 13.70 5.21 -0.32
C LYS A 113 14.04 3.74 -0.09
N ILE A 114 13.33 3.07 0.79
CA ILE A 114 13.53 1.63 1.05
C ILE A 114 13.11 0.81 -0.16
N PHE A 115 12.00 1.17 -0.80
CA PHE A 115 11.53 0.53 -2.02
C PHE A 115 12.58 0.62 -3.13
N ASP A 116 13.10 1.83 -3.39
CA ASP A 116 14.16 2.05 -4.37
C ASP A 116 15.44 1.27 -4.02
N ALA A 117 15.84 1.26 -2.74
CA ALA A 117 17.02 0.52 -2.28
C ALA A 117 16.91 -0.99 -2.51
N VAL A 118 15.73 -1.58 -2.28
CA VAL A 118 15.48 -3.01 -2.54
C VAL A 118 15.52 -3.29 -4.05
N LEU A 119 14.93 -2.44 -4.89
CA LEU A 119 15.01 -2.60 -6.34
C LEU A 119 16.44 -2.53 -6.87
N LEU A 120 17.27 -1.64 -6.32
CA LEU A 120 18.70 -1.58 -6.64
C LEU A 120 19.42 -2.87 -6.26
N GLN A 121 19.15 -3.44 -5.08
CA GLN A 121 19.70 -4.74 -4.67
C GLN A 121 19.24 -5.89 -5.56
N GLN A 122 18.04 -5.80 -6.13
CA GLN A 122 17.49 -6.79 -7.06
C GLN A 122 17.97 -6.60 -8.51
N GLY A 123 18.86 -5.64 -8.78
CA GLY A 123 19.45 -5.39 -10.11
C GLY A 123 18.61 -4.50 -11.04
N HIS A 124 17.58 -3.82 -10.53
CA HIS A 124 16.69 -2.95 -11.33
C HIS A 124 17.20 -1.50 -11.39
N GLU A 125 18.50 -1.29 -11.60
CA GLU A 125 19.13 0.04 -11.60
C GLU A 125 18.55 0.99 -12.67
N ALA A 126 18.30 0.47 -13.88
CA ALA A 126 17.74 1.24 -14.98
C ALA A 126 16.33 1.78 -14.69
N LEU A 127 15.52 1.03 -13.93
CA LEU A 127 14.17 1.44 -13.54
C LEU A 127 14.20 2.59 -12.52
N VAL A 128 15.12 2.52 -11.55
CA VAL A 128 15.27 3.54 -10.50
C VAL A 128 15.97 4.80 -11.02
N SER A 129 17.00 4.66 -11.87
CA SER A 129 17.76 5.78 -12.42
C SER A 129 16.92 6.66 -13.36
N SER A 130 16.08 6.04 -14.18
CA SER A 130 15.15 6.73 -15.11
C SER A 130 14.18 7.64 -14.35
N ALA A 131 13.69 7.21 -13.19
CA ALA A 131 12.80 8.01 -12.36
C ALA A 131 13.50 9.12 -11.57
N ARG A 132 14.78 8.93 -11.16
CA ARG A 132 15.55 9.98 -10.47
C ARG A 132 15.76 11.21 -11.34
N ARG A 133 15.83 11.04 -12.68
CA ARG A 133 15.90 12.16 -13.64
C ARG A 133 14.61 12.99 -13.74
N ILE A 134 13.47 12.44 -13.32
CA ILE A 134 12.14 13.11 -13.40
C ILE A 134 11.79 13.85 -12.09
N LYS A 135 12.31 13.42 -10.94
CA LYS A 135 11.94 13.94 -9.60
C LYS A 135 12.58 15.29 -9.23
N SER A 136 13.38 15.92 -10.09
CA SER A 136 13.98 17.25 -9.85
C SER A 136 12.98 18.43 -9.93
N GLY A 137 11.68 18.20 -10.19
CA GLY A 137 10.75 19.30 -10.45
C GLY A 137 9.36 19.29 -9.79
N ARG A 138 8.93 18.26 -9.05
CA ARG A 138 7.54 18.27 -8.53
C ARG A 138 7.27 17.24 -7.44
N SER A 139 7.38 17.63 -6.17
CA SER A 139 6.60 16.96 -5.12
C SER A 139 6.42 17.91 -3.94
N GLY A 140 5.27 18.57 -3.92
CA GLY A 140 4.87 19.45 -2.85
C GLY A 140 3.41 19.80 -3.04
N ILE A 141 2.58 19.26 -2.14
CA ILE A 141 1.26 19.81 -1.83
C ILE A 141 0.25 19.73 -2.99
N LYS A 142 -0.48 18.60 -3.14
CA LYS A 142 -1.71 18.62 -3.95
C LYS A 142 -2.86 17.72 -3.54
N THR A 143 -2.93 17.26 -2.28
CA THR A 143 -4.03 16.39 -1.86
C THR A 143 -4.58 16.74 -0.47
N ILE A 144 -5.12 17.95 -0.32
CA ILE A 144 -5.93 18.33 0.85
C ILE A 144 -7.39 18.69 0.46
N GLY A 145 -7.76 18.66 -0.82
CA GLY A 145 -8.96 19.38 -1.29
C GLY A 145 -10.30 18.64 -1.41
N ARG A 146 -10.44 17.33 -1.15
CA ARG A 146 -11.71 16.68 -1.56
C ARG A 146 -12.13 15.43 -0.80
N SER A 147 -12.62 15.59 0.44
CA SER A 147 -13.49 14.58 1.05
C SER A 147 -14.31 15.11 2.22
N VAL A 148 -15.33 15.95 1.97
CA VAL A 148 -16.30 16.37 3.02
C VAL A 148 -17.78 16.28 2.58
N THR A 149 -18.11 15.75 1.41
CA THR A 149 -19.52 15.71 0.96
C THR A 149 -19.90 14.36 0.38
N LYS A 150 -20.17 13.37 1.23
CA LYS A 150 -20.96 12.16 0.89
C LYS A 150 -21.43 11.27 2.08
N PRO A 151 -21.70 11.76 3.32
CA PRO A 151 -22.10 10.84 4.39
C PRO A 151 -23.61 10.49 4.47
N LEU A 152 -24.47 10.94 3.54
CA LEU A 152 -25.94 10.86 3.72
C LEU A 152 -26.73 9.95 2.75
N ASN A 153 -26.08 8.98 2.09
CA ASN A 153 -26.79 7.93 1.32
C ASN A 153 -26.72 6.54 1.97
N ARG A 154 -26.40 6.46 3.28
CA ARG A 154 -26.14 5.19 3.98
C ARG A 154 -27.36 4.42 4.49
N PHE A 155 -28.58 4.89 4.23
CA PHE A 155 -29.82 4.20 4.61
C PHE A 155 -30.59 3.72 3.38
N THR A 156 -30.12 2.62 2.79
CA THR A 156 -30.88 1.85 1.80
C THR A 156 -31.13 0.45 2.36
N LYS A 157 -32.22 -0.20 1.93
CA LYS A 157 -32.70 -1.51 2.39
C LYS A 157 -31.62 -2.61 2.40
N ASP A 158 -30.60 -2.49 1.55
CA ASP A 158 -29.40 -3.34 1.55
C ASP A 158 -28.55 -3.26 2.83
N GLY A 159 -28.52 -2.09 3.49
CA GLY A 159 -27.85 -1.88 4.77
C GLY A 159 -28.51 -2.64 5.93
N LEU A 160 -29.83 -2.84 5.87
CA LEU A 160 -30.59 -3.60 6.88
C LEU A 160 -30.37 -5.11 6.74
N ILE A 161 -30.30 -5.61 5.51
CA ILE A 161 -29.94 -7.02 5.24
C ILE A 161 -28.49 -7.27 5.65
N ARG A 162 -27.57 -6.34 5.37
CA ARG A 162 -26.21 -6.36 5.90
C ARG A 162 -26.18 -6.33 7.43
N TYR A 163 -27.03 -5.53 8.05
CA TYR A 163 -27.13 -5.43 9.50
C TYR A 163 -27.59 -6.76 10.13
N LEU A 164 -28.62 -7.40 9.56
CA LEU A 164 -29.13 -8.71 9.98
C LEU A 164 -28.12 -9.85 9.78
N ILE A 165 -27.34 -9.82 8.68
CA ILE A 165 -26.22 -10.76 8.46
C ILE A 165 -25.02 -10.43 9.38
N SER A 166 -24.82 -9.17 9.75
CA SER A 166 -23.72 -8.75 10.64
C SER A 166 -24.00 -8.96 12.13
N LEU A 167 -25.25 -9.23 12.50
CA LEU A 167 -25.69 -9.45 13.88
C LEU A 167 -25.06 -10.72 14.50
N PRO A 168 -25.04 -11.87 13.80
CA PRO A 168 -24.24 -13.03 14.22
C PRO A 168 -22.72 -12.81 14.08
N LEU A 169 -22.29 -11.91 13.19
CA LEU A 169 -20.88 -11.69 12.83
C LEU A 169 -20.10 -10.86 13.87
N ASN A 170 -20.79 -10.04 14.67
CA ASN A 170 -20.19 -9.33 15.81
C ASN A 170 -19.90 -10.26 17.00
N SER A 171 -20.51 -11.44 17.05
CA SER A 171 -20.36 -12.37 18.18
C SER A 171 -19.17 -13.32 18.03
N ILE A 172 -18.44 -13.27 16.91
CA ILE A 172 -17.27 -14.13 16.65
C ILE A 172 -16.05 -13.23 16.42
N PRO A 173 -15.28 -12.88 17.47
CA PRO A 173 -13.93 -12.37 17.28
C PRO A 173 -13.19 -13.34 16.35
N ILE A 174 -12.50 -12.81 15.33
CA ILE A 174 -11.89 -13.49 14.17
C ILE A 174 -12.64 -13.21 12.85
N VAL A 175 -13.94 -13.50 12.72
CA VAL A 175 -14.62 -13.33 11.41
C VAL A 175 -14.73 -11.86 11.02
N GLY A 176 -15.09 -11.00 11.98
CA GLY A 176 -15.09 -9.55 11.77
C GLY A 176 -13.72 -9.02 11.37
N THR A 177 -12.64 -9.52 11.97
CA THR A 177 -11.26 -9.15 11.66
C THR A 177 -10.87 -9.57 10.24
N ILE A 178 -11.21 -10.79 9.83
CA ILE A 178 -10.92 -11.28 8.47
C ILE A 178 -11.64 -10.42 7.42
N VAL A 179 -12.92 -10.12 7.63
CA VAL A 179 -13.69 -9.26 6.72
C VAL A 179 -13.12 -7.85 6.69
N PHE A 180 -12.73 -7.31 7.85
CA PHE A 180 -12.08 -6.01 7.97
C PHE A 180 -10.77 -5.96 7.18
N LEU A 181 -9.90 -6.97 7.35
CA LEU A 181 -8.61 -7.05 6.67
C LEU A 181 -8.79 -7.20 5.16
N PHE A 182 -9.74 -8.00 4.70
CA PHE A 182 -10.04 -8.15 3.29
C PHE A 182 -10.58 -6.84 2.68
N TYR A 183 -11.58 -6.22 3.33
CA TYR A 183 -12.20 -4.99 2.86
C TYR A 183 -11.20 -3.83 2.79
N ASN A 184 -10.35 -3.68 3.82
CA ASN A 184 -9.32 -2.65 3.81
C ASN A 184 -8.13 -3.02 2.93
N GLY A 185 -7.81 -4.31 2.80
CA GLY A 185 -6.78 -4.85 1.92
C GLY A 185 -7.01 -4.49 0.45
N LEU A 186 -8.28 -4.49 0.00
CA LEU A 186 -8.67 -4.02 -1.34
C LEU A 186 -8.18 -2.60 -1.66
N LYS A 187 -8.16 -1.72 -0.65
CA LYS A 187 -7.74 -0.31 -0.80
C LYS A 187 -6.27 -0.11 -0.46
N ALA A 188 -5.77 -0.84 0.53
CA ALA A 188 -4.41 -0.70 1.03
C ALA A 188 -3.39 -1.35 0.09
N GLY A 189 -3.69 -2.52 -0.48
CA GLY A 189 -2.78 -3.29 -1.33
C GLY A 189 -2.14 -2.48 -2.45
N PRO A 190 -2.92 -1.80 -3.31
CA PRO A 190 -2.37 -1.01 -4.42
C PRO A 190 -1.45 0.13 -3.97
N ARG A 191 -1.61 0.65 -2.75
CA ARG A 191 -0.77 1.75 -2.22
C ARG A 191 0.68 1.31 -2.03
N TYR A 192 0.92 0.04 -1.71
CA TYR A 192 2.26 -0.51 -1.56
C TYR A 192 3.05 -0.57 -2.88
N HIS A 193 2.37 -0.57 -4.03
CA HIS A 193 3.00 -0.45 -5.36
C HIS A 193 2.93 0.97 -5.94
N SER A 194 2.50 1.97 -5.17
CA SER A 194 2.46 3.36 -5.66
C SER A 194 3.81 3.82 -6.21
N ARG A 195 4.90 3.51 -5.50
CA ARG A 195 6.26 3.80 -5.95
C ARG A 195 6.62 3.06 -7.24
N TYR A 196 6.31 1.77 -7.35
CA TYR A 196 6.53 1.00 -8.57
C TYR A 196 5.81 1.60 -9.78
N PHE A 197 4.53 1.98 -9.63
CA PHE A 197 3.78 2.61 -10.72
C PHE A 197 4.37 3.96 -11.12
N GLN A 198 4.86 4.76 -10.14
CA GLN A 198 5.58 5.99 -10.43
C GLN A 198 6.88 5.72 -11.20
N LEU A 199 7.64 4.69 -10.82
CA LEU A 199 8.90 4.32 -11.50
C LEU A 199 8.65 3.87 -12.95
N LYS A 200 7.53 3.21 -13.22
CA LYS A 200 7.10 2.86 -14.60
C LYS A 200 6.50 4.03 -15.38
N GLY A 201 6.29 5.19 -14.73
CA GLY A 201 5.69 6.35 -15.36
C GLY A 201 4.21 6.19 -15.73
N LEU A 202 3.49 5.27 -15.08
CA LEU A 202 2.09 5.00 -15.40
C LEU A 202 1.20 6.19 -15.04
N ASP A 203 0.26 6.52 -15.92
CA ASP A 203 -0.79 7.49 -15.63
C ASP A 203 -1.87 6.91 -14.68
N ALA A 204 -2.86 7.73 -14.33
CA ALA A 204 -3.90 7.33 -13.39
C ALA A 204 -4.80 6.19 -13.94
N GLN A 205 -5.03 6.15 -15.24
CA GLN A 205 -5.88 5.16 -15.90
C GLN A 205 -5.12 3.84 -16.10
N GLU A 206 -3.86 3.91 -16.54
CA GLU A 206 -2.97 2.75 -16.66
C GLU A 206 -2.75 2.08 -15.30
N ARG A 207 -2.56 2.88 -14.24
CA ARG A 207 -2.46 2.37 -12.87
C ARG A 207 -3.73 1.63 -12.45
N GLU A 208 -4.90 2.19 -12.72
CA GLU A 208 -6.18 1.56 -12.38
C GLU A 208 -6.34 0.23 -13.12
N THR A 209 -6.06 0.20 -14.43
CA THR A 209 -6.08 -1.03 -15.23
C THR A 209 -5.09 -2.09 -14.71
N ALA A 210 -3.86 -1.68 -14.37
CA ALA A 210 -2.85 -2.57 -13.82
C ALA A 210 -3.27 -3.16 -12.45
N VAL A 211 -3.94 -2.36 -11.62
CA VAL A 211 -4.48 -2.79 -10.32
C VAL A 211 -5.67 -3.73 -10.51
N GLN A 212 -6.60 -3.41 -11.41
CA GLN A 212 -7.76 -4.23 -11.70
C GLN A 212 -7.37 -5.61 -12.23
N GLY A 213 -6.37 -5.68 -13.11
CA GLY A 213 -5.86 -6.95 -13.65
C GLY A 213 -5.20 -7.86 -12.60
N LYS A 214 -4.88 -7.35 -11.41
CA LYS A 214 -4.28 -8.11 -10.30
C LYS A 214 -4.98 -7.84 -8.97
N ARG A 215 -6.29 -7.56 -9.01
CA ARG A 215 -7.04 -7.08 -7.85
C ARG A 215 -7.03 -8.08 -6.68
N GLY A 216 -7.15 -9.37 -6.96
CA GLY A 216 -7.02 -10.43 -5.96
C GLY A 216 -5.66 -10.39 -5.27
N ALA A 217 -4.58 -10.34 -6.05
CA ALA A 217 -3.20 -10.28 -5.55
C ALA A 217 -2.96 -9.06 -4.64
N TYR A 218 -3.38 -7.87 -5.06
CA TYR A 218 -3.29 -6.66 -4.25
C TYR A 218 -4.10 -6.78 -2.96
N THR A 219 -5.30 -7.37 -3.03
CA THR A 219 -6.15 -7.57 -1.85
C THR A 219 -5.48 -8.49 -0.83
N ALA A 220 -4.91 -9.61 -1.29
CA ALA A 220 -4.22 -10.58 -0.44
C ALA A 220 -3.00 -9.95 0.23
N PHE A 221 -2.15 -9.29 -0.57
CA PHE A 221 -0.99 -8.55 -0.08
C PHE A 221 -1.40 -7.52 0.98
N GLY A 222 -2.39 -6.68 0.64
CA GLY A 222 -2.86 -5.61 1.52
C GLY A 222 -3.47 -6.14 2.81
N ALA A 223 -4.21 -7.24 2.77
CA ALA A 223 -4.81 -7.84 3.95
C ALA A 223 -3.75 -8.36 4.93
N ILE A 224 -2.71 -9.06 4.44
CA ILE A 224 -1.61 -9.55 5.28
C ILE A 224 -0.75 -8.39 5.81
N ALA A 225 -0.41 -7.41 4.96
CA ALA A 225 0.33 -6.23 5.39
C ALA A 225 -0.43 -5.46 6.49
N LEU A 226 -1.74 -5.28 6.33
CA LEU A 226 -2.57 -4.66 7.37
C LEU A 226 -2.62 -5.50 8.66
N ALA A 227 -2.66 -6.83 8.56
CA ALA A 227 -2.62 -7.69 9.73
C ALA A 227 -1.32 -7.53 10.52
N LEU A 228 -0.19 -7.40 9.82
CA LEU A 228 1.11 -7.12 10.44
C LEU A 228 1.15 -5.72 11.06
N ASP A 229 0.61 -4.71 10.38
CA ASP A 229 0.54 -3.32 10.88
C ASP A 229 -0.31 -3.20 12.17
N LEU A 230 -1.23 -4.13 12.42
CA LEU A 230 -2.06 -4.16 13.63
C LEU A 230 -1.29 -4.62 14.88
N VAL A 231 -0.08 -5.18 14.74
CA VAL A 231 0.73 -5.59 15.89
C VAL A 231 1.19 -4.33 16.64
N PRO A 232 0.79 -4.14 17.92
CA PRO A 232 1.20 -2.97 18.68
C PRO A 232 2.72 -2.89 18.77
N ILE A 233 3.28 -1.67 18.73
CA ILE A 233 4.72 -1.38 18.80
C ILE A 233 5.47 -1.82 17.52
N ALA A 234 5.31 -3.07 17.08
CA ALA A 234 5.97 -3.63 15.91
C ALA A 234 5.37 -3.17 14.57
N GLY A 235 4.12 -2.67 14.56
CA GLY A 235 3.41 -2.28 13.33
C GLY A 235 4.15 -1.26 12.47
N LEU A 236 4.91 -0.34 13.08
CA LEU A 236 5.75 0.60 12.31
C LEU A 236 6.88 -0.12 11.56
N VAL A 237 7.54 -1.08 12.23
CA VAL A 237 8.57 -1.92 11.61
C VAL A 237 7.95 -2.77 10.51
N PHE A 238 6.80 -3.39 10.79
CA PHE A 238 6.09 -4.20 9.81
C PHE A 238 5.65 -3.42 8.57
N SER A 239 5.31 -2.15 8.72
CA SER A 239 5.01 -1.26 7.60
C SER A 239 6.21 -1.11 6.67
N PHE A 240 7.44 -0.97 7.20
CA PHE A 240 8.66 -0.96 6.40
C PHE A 240 8.94 -2.33 5.75
N THR A 241 8.77 -3.42 6.50
CA THR A 241 8.98 -4.77 5.93
C THR A 241 7.96 -5.10 4.85
N SER A 242 6.72 -4.62 4.96
CA SER A 242 5.71 -4.75 3.91
C SER A 242 6.10 -3.97 2.67
N THR A 243 6.68 -2.76 2.81
CA THR A 243 7.26 -2.04 1.67
C THR A 243 8.40 -2.81 1.00
N ILE A 244 9.27 -3.47 1.77
CA ILE A 244 10.32 -4.35 1.22
C ILE A 244 9.69 -5.51 0.47
N GLY A 245 8.67 -6.17 1.04
CA GLY A 245 7.90 -7.23 0.38
C GLY A 245 7.27 -6.77 -0.93
N ALA A 246 6.73 -5.55 -0.96
CA ALA A 246 6.18 -4.94 -2.17
C ALA A 246 7.26 -4.70 -3.23
N ALA A 247 8.46 -4.26 -2.84
CA ALA A 247 9.57 -4.08 -3.78
C ALA A 247 10.08 -5.41 -4.35
N LEU A 248 10.11 -6.48 -3.52
CA LEU A 248 10.41 -7.84 -3.99
C LEU A 248 9.36 -8.33 -4.99
N TRP A 249 8.08 -8.10 -4.69
CA TRP A 249 6.99 -8.44 -5.60
C TRP A 249 7.09 -7.69 -6.93
N ALA A 250 7.36 -6.39 -6.89
CA ALA A 250 7.60 -5.59 -8.08
C ALA A 250 8.80 -6.12 -8.90
N SER A 251 9.89 -6.49 -8.24
CA SER A 251 11.05 -7.10 -8.89
C SER A 251 10.69 -8.39 -9.62
N ASP A 252 9.91 -9.26 -9.00
CA ASP A 252 9.51 -10.55 -9.61
C ASP A 252 8.52 -10.35 -10.77
N LEU A 253 7.66 -9.33 -10.70
CA LEU A 253 6.84 -8.90 -11.84
C LEU A 253 7.71 -8.46 -13.02
N GLU A 254 8.77 -7.68 -12.80
CA GLU A 254 9.66 -7.26 -13.89
C GLU A 254 10.46 -8.42 -14.48
N LYS A 255 10.95 -9.34 -13.64
CA LYS A 255 11.63 -10.56 -14.11
C LYS A 255 10.70 -11.40 -14.99
N LYS A 256 9.44 -11.56 -14.59
CA LYS A 256 8.43 -12.29 -15.38
C LYS A 256 8.14 -11.62 -16.72
N ASN A 257 7.90 -10.30 -16.72
CA ASN A 257 7.64 -9.55 -17.95
C ASN A 257 8.82 -9.64 -18.93
N ARG A 258 10.07 -9.55 -18.44
CA ARG A 258 11.26 -9.68 -19.28
C ARG A 258 11.43 -11.09 -19.85
N GLY A 259 11.10 -12.12 -19.08
CA GLY A 259 11.10 -13.51 -19.55
C GLY A 259 10.04 -13.80 -20.63
N GLU A 260 8.85 -13.19 -20.51
CA GLU A 260 7.80 -13.29 -21.54
C GLU A 260 8.21 -12.60 -22.85
N VAL A 261 8.89 -11.44 -22.78
CA VAL A 261 9.42 -10.74 -23.96
C VAL A 261 10.56 -11.53 -24.64
N SER A 262 11.38 -12.23 -23.86
CA SER A 262 12.48 -13.05 -24.40
C SER A 262 12.04 -14.36 -25.08
N ASN A 263 10.81 -14.83 -24.81
CA ASN A 263 10.25 -16.07 -25.37
C ASN A 263 9.16 -15.79 -26.43
N GLY A 264 9.12 -14.58 -27.00
CA GLY A 264 8.30 -14.29 -28.18
C GLY A 264 8.72 -15.14 -29.39
N PRO A 265 7.84 -15.38 -30.38
CA PRO A 265 8.11 -16.33 -31.46
C PRO A 265 9.41 -15.96 -32.17
N GLU A 266 10.36 -16.88 -32.12
CA GLU A 266 11.56 -16.89 -32.95
C GLU A 266 11.09 -16.68 -34.39
N ALA A 267 11.41 -15.52 -34.97
CA ALA A 267 11.15 -15.27 -36.38
C ALA A 267 11.94 -16.31 -37.15
N ASP A 268 11.21 -17.30 -37.69
CA ASP A 268 11.75 -18.34 -38.56
C ASP A 268 12.61 -17.69 -39.66
N PRO A 269 13.94 -17.87 -39.66
CA PRO A 269 14.82 -17.28 -40.66
C PRO A 269 14.68 -18.00 -42.02
N GLY A 270 13.75 -18.94 -42.17
CA GLY A 270 13.59 -19.82 -43.32
C GLY A 270 12.61 -19.41 -44.40
N LYS A 271 12.06 -18.18 -44.42
CA LYS A 271 11.16 -17.74 -45.51
C LYS A 271 11.73 -16.57 -46.30
N LEU A 272 12.67 -16.88 -47.19
CA LEU A 272 12.98 -16.06 -48.37
C LEU A 272 11.73 -15.96 -49.24
N ASP A 273 10.98 -14.87 -49.12
CA ASP A 273 9.91 -14.53 -50.06
C ASP A 273 10.55 -14.22 -51.42
N THR A 274 10.52 -15.23 -52.27
CA THR A 274 11.00 -15.17 -53.66
C THR A 274 9.89 -14.51 -54.48
N ARG A 275 9.78 -13.18 -54.41
CA ARG A 275 8.94 -12.39 -55.33
C ARG A 275 9.62 -11.08 -55.71
N SER A 276 10.70 -11.21 -56.48
CA SER A 276 11.00 -10.25 -57.52
C SER A 276 10.04 -10.50 -58.69
N GLU A 277 9.15 -9.56 -58.97
CA GLU A 277 8.80 -9.12 -60.33
C GLU A 277 7.81 -7.95 -60.22
N VAL A 278 8.34 -6.76 -60.50
CA VAL A 278 7.58 -5.55 -60.76
C VAL A 278 7.23 -5.56 -62.26
N PRO A 279 5.96 -5.50 -62.67
CA PRO A 279 5.63 -4.98 -63.99
C PRO A 279 5.38 -3.48 -63.90
N VAL A 280 6.17 -2.73 -64.66
CA VAL A 280 5.98 -1.32 -64.96
C VAL A 280 4.90 -1.23 -66.04
N ASP A 281 3.70 -0.75 -65.69
CA ASP A 281 2.68 -0.41 -66.69
C ASP A 281 3.03 0.94 -67.33
N ILE A 282 3.54 0.88 -68.56
CA ILE A 282 3.62 2.02 -69.48
C ILE A 282 2.60 1.77 -70.60
N GLU A 283 1.33 2.12 -70.38
CA GLU A 283 0.41 2.42 -71.48
C GLU A 283 -0.86 3.10 -70.97
N THR A 284 -0.92 4.43 -71.11
CA THR A 284 -2.11 5.22 -71.47
C THR A 284 -1.67 6.69 -71.66
N MET A 285 -0.89 6.93 -72.71
CA MET A 285 -1.00 8.16 -73.49
C MET A 285 -1.69 7.76 -74.79
N TRP A 286 -2.97 8.13 -74.89
CA TRP A 286 -3.75 8.61 -76.04
C TRP A 286 -5.23 8.52 -75.68
#